data_AF-C7XN55-F1
#
_entry.id   AF-C7XN55-F1
#
_cell.length_a   1.000
_cell.length_b   1.000
_cell.length_c   1.000
_cell.angle_alpha   90.00
_cell.angle_beta   90.00
_cell.angle_gamma   90.00
#
_symmetry.space_group_name_H-M   'P 1'
#
loop_
_entity.id
_entity.type
_entity.pdbx_description
1 polymer ?
#
loop_
_entity_poly.entity_id
_entity_poly.type
_entity_poly.pdbx_seq_one_letter_code
_entity_poly.pdbx_strand_id
1 'polypeptide(L)'
;MKKEKLIEEILEKEWSYFSKLNNIGGRADCQDNREDFIIMRKSQWETFNEETLLSYLEDLNSKNNPLFQKYGQMMKYNSPQEYEKVKDILENPSKNKITLIEKIMSIYMEWEKEFF
;
A
#
# COMPACT_ATOMS: atom_id res chain seq x y z
N MET A 1 -8.56 15.49 -15.35
CA MET A 1 -9.03 14.12 -15.65
C MET A 1 -10.29 13.89 -14.82
N LYS A 2 -11.32 13.18 -15.30
CA LYS A 2 -12.49 12.87 -14.44
C LYS A 2 -12.07 11.88 -13.35
N LYS A 3 -12.54 12.03 -12.10
CA LYS A 3 -12.23 11.13 -10.96
C LYS A 3 -12.35 9.63 -11.30
N GLU A 4 -13.38 9.23 -12.05
CA GLU A 4 -13.57 7.84 -12.48
C GLU A 4 -12.38 7.30 -13.28
N LYS A 5 -11.88 8.09 -14.25
CA LYS A 5 -10.70 7.70 -15.05
C LYS A 5 -9.42 7.61 -14.22
N LEU A 6 -9.30 8.48 -13.20
CA LEU A 6 -8.19 8.43 -12.26
C LEU A 6 -8.21 7.14 -11.44
N ILE A 7 -9.38 6.76 -10.94
CA ILE A 7 -9.58 5.50 -10.20
C ILE A 7 -9.27 4.30 -11.10
N GLU A 8 -9.74 4.29 -12.35
CA GLU A 8 -9.44 3.23 -13.31
C GLU A 8 -7.93 3.07 -13.55
N GLU A 9 -7.21 4.17 -13.73
CA GLU A 9 -5.74 4.13 -13.92
C GLU A 9 -5.01 3.59 -12.70
N ILE A 10 -5.42 4.02 -11.49
CA ILE A 10 -4.90 3.50 -10.23
C ILE A 10 -5.12 2.00 -10.16
N LEU A 11 -6.34 1.53 -10.41
CA LEU A 11 -6.70 0.11 -10.33
C LEU A 11 -5.88 -0.79 -11.26
N GLU A 12 -5.66 -0.35 -12.51
CA GLU A 12 -4.83 -1.11 -13.46
C GLU A 12 -3.36 -1.23 -12.99
N LYS A 13 -2.81 -0.14 -12.45
CA LYS A 13 -1.43 -0.14 -11.91
C LYS A 13 -1.32 -1.00 -10.67
N GLU A 14 -2.26 -0.87 -9.73
CA GLU A 14 -2.30 -1.70 -8.54
C GLU A 14 -2.43 -3.18 -8.90
N TRP A 15 -3.30 -3.53 -9.85
CA TRP A 15 -3.44 -4.91 -10.30
C TRP A 15 -2.16 -5.45 -10.94
N SER A 16 -1.50 -4.66 -11.78
CA SER A 16 -0.21 -5.03 -12.38
C SER A 16 0.87 -5.30 -11.32
N TYR A 17 0.91 -4.49 -10.25
CA TYR A 17 1.82 -4.72 -9.13
C TYR A 17 1.42 -5.94 -8.31
N PHE A 18 0.15 -6.03 -7.94
CA PHE A 18 -0.38 -7.07 -7.08
C PHE A 18 -0.24 -8.44 -7.74
N SER A 19 -0.62 -8.59 -9.01
CA SER A 19 -0.55 -9.86 -9.75
C SER A 19 0.86 -10.43 -9.94
N LYS A 20 1.90 -9.61 -9.79
CA LYS A 20 3.32 -10.00 -9.93
C LYS A 20 4.04 -10.16 -8.59
N LEU A 21 3.41 -9.77 -7.50
CA LEU A 21 4.02 -9.81 -6.17
C LEU A 21 4.04 -11.25 -5.66
N ASN A 22 5.19 -11.73 -5.21
CA ASN A 22 5.28 -13.03 -4.55
C ASN A 22 5.27 -12.82 -3.04
N ASN A 23 4.43 -13.57 -2.34
CA ASN A 23 4.53 -13.71 -0.89
C ASN A 23 5.65 -14.72 -0.55
N ILE A 24 5.99 -14.88 0.74
CA ILE A 24 6.98 -15.85 1.22
C ILE A 24 6.64 -17.28 0.75
N GLY A 25 5.35 -17.62 0.69
CA GLY A 25 4.84 -18.90 0.18
C GLY A 25 4.60 -18.97 -1.34
N GLY A 26 4.96 -17.93 -2.09
CA GLY A 26 4.68 -17.82 -3.52
C GLY A 26 3.41 -17.02 -3.83
N ARG A 27 2.73 -17.40 -4.91
CA ARG A 27 1.51 -16.75 -5.40
C ARG A 27 0.33 -17.09 -4.46
N ALA A 28 -0.47 -16.08 -4.11
CA ALA A 28 -1.67 -16.24 -3.31
C ALA A 28 -2.90 -16.38 -4.22
N ASP A 29 -3.88 -17.18 -3.80
CA ASP A 29 -5.13 -17.44 -4.56
C ASP A 29 -5.89 -16.16 -4.92
N CYS A 30 -5.79 -15.12 -4.08
CA CYS A 30 -6.39 -13.82 -4.36
C CYS A 30 -5.82 -13.11 -5.59
N GLN A 31 -4.65 -13.50 -6.08
CA GLN A 31 -4.05 -12.96 -7.30
C GLN A 31 -4.67 -13.54 -8.58
N ASP A 32 -5.55 -14.54 -8.45
CA ASP A 32 -6.25 -15.15 -9.58
C ASP A 32 -7.69 -14.63 -9.73
N ASN A 33 -8.18 -13.83 -8.78
CA ASN A 33 -9.48 -13.16 -8.87
C ASN A 33 -9.34 -11.64 -9.06
N ARG A 34 -9.19 -11.23 -10.32
CA ARG A 34 -9.12 -9.82 -10.70
C ARG A 34 -10.40 -9.06 -10.40
N GLU A 35 -11.56 -9.69 -10.58
CA GLU A 35 -12.85 -9.01 -10.45
C GLU A 35 -13.08 -8.57 -9.00
N ASP A 36 -12.89 -9.48 -8.04
CA ASP A 36 -13.01 -9.18 -6.62
C ASP A 36 -12.01 -8.10 -6.19
N PHE A 37 -10.77 -8.17 -6.69
CA PHE A 37 -9.77 -7.14 -6.43
C PHE A 37 -10.26 -5.76 -6.87
N ILE A 38 -10.75 -5.65 -8.11
CA ILE A 38 -11.23 -4.39 -8.67
C ILE A 38 -12.43 -3.87 -7.89
N ILE A 39 -13.41 -4.72 -7.55
CA ILE A 39 -14.60 -4.32 -6.79
C ILE A 39 -14.21 -3.75 -5.42
N MET A 40 -13.36 -4.48 -4.67
CA MET A 40 -12.95 -4.04 -3.33
C MET A 40 -12.11 -2.76 -3.38
N ARG A 41 -11.12 -2.68 -4.27
CA ARG A 41 -10.25 -1.50 -4.37
C ARG A 41 -11.00 -0.29 -4.88
N LYS A 42 -11.91 -0.45 -5.83
CA LYS A 42 -12.74 0.64 -6.35
C LYS A 42 -13.59 1.26 -5.25
N SER A 43 -14.29 0.45 -4.45
CA SER A 43 -15.13 0.95 -3.36
C SER A 43 -14.33 1.76 -2.32
N GLN A 44 -13.07 1.41 -2.08
CA GLN A 44 -12.18 2.19 -1.22
C GLN A 44 -11.77 3.52 -1.89
N TRP A 45 -11.36 3.49 -3.16
CA TRP A 45 -10.90 4.69 -3.87
C TRP A 45 -11.99 5.74 -4.11
N GLU A 46 -13.24 5.30 -4.23
CA GLU A 46 -14.38 6.21 -4.37
C GLU A 46 -14.57 7.13 -3.16
N THR A 47 -14.10 6.73 -1.97
CA THR A 47 -14.19 7.53 -0.74
C THR A 47 -13.20 8.70 -0.68
N PHE A 48 -12.12 8.67 -1.47
CA PHE A 48 -11.08 9.70 -1.44
C PHE A 48 -11.35 10.85 -2.42
N ASN A 49 -10.81 12.03 -2.11
CA ASN A 49 -10.87 13.18 -3.00
C ASN A 49 -9.87 13.05 -4.17
N GLU A 50 -10.02 13.87 -5.21
CA GLU A 50 -9.16 13.80 -6.41
C GLU A 50 -7.68 14.09 -6.09
N GLU A 51 -7.40 15.00 -5.16
CA GLU A 51 -6.03 15.37 -4.76
C GLU A 51 -5.28 14.17 -4.16
N THR A 52 -5.95 13.40 -3.28
CA THR A 52 -5.38 12.19 -2.67
C THR A 52 -5.12 11.12 -3.73
N LEU A 53 -6.07 10.94 -4.64
CA LEU A 53 -5.93 9.96 -5.73
C LEU A 53 -4.78 10.34 -6.69
N LEU A 54 -4.61 11.62 -7.01
CA LEU A 54 -3.50 12.10 -7.84
C LEU A 54 -2.14 11.88 -7.15
N SER A 55 -2.05 12.22 -5.86
CA SER A 55 -0.84 11.95 -5.07
C SER A 55 -0.50 10.46 -5.06
N TYR A 56 -1.49 9.59 -4.90
CA TYR A 56 -1.24 8.14 -4.91
C TYR A 56 -0.88 7.62 -6.30
N LEU A 57 -1.48 8.16 -7.37
CA LEU A 57 -1.09 7.82 -8.73
C LEU A 57 0.37 8.20 -9.02
N GLU A 58 0.86 9.31 -8.47
CA GLU A 58 2.28 9.67 -8.53
C GLU A 58 3.17 8.61 -7.87
N ASP A 59 2.80 8.14 -6.67
CA ASP A 59 3.50 7.05 -5.98
C ASP A 59 3.52 5.76 -6.83
N LEU A 60 2.40 5.41 -7.46
CA LEU A 60 2.30 4.24 -8.35
C LEU A 60 3.14 4.37 -9.62
N ASN A 61 3.40 5.61 -10.07
CA ASN A 61 4.28 5.92 -11.21
C ASN A 61 5.75 6.01 -10.83
N SER A 62 6.08 5.97 -9.54
CA SER A 62 7.46 5.89 -9.09
C SER A 62 8.11 4.56 -9.48
N LYS A 63 9.44 4.46 -9.36
CA LYS A 63 10.18 3.25 -9.75
C LYS A 63 9.90 2.05 -8.85
N ASN A 64 9.38 2.28 -7.64
CA ASN A 64 9.27 1.26 -6.61
C ASN A 64 7.81 0.87 -6.42
N ASN A 65 7.52 -0.43 -6.51
CA ASN A 65 6.19 -0.97 -6.25
C ASN A 65 5.77 -0.67 -4.79
N PRO A 66 4.77 0.20 -4.54
CA PRO A 66 4.39 0.58 -3.18
C PRO A 66 3.88 -0.59 -2.33
N LEU A 67 3.26 -1.59 -2.96
CA LEU A 67 2.80 -2.80 -2.26
C LEU A 67 3.99 -3.61 -1.76
N PHE A 68 5.03 -3.75 -2.58
CA PHE A 68 6.27 -4.42 -2.17
C PHE A 68 6.94 -3.67 -1.01
N GLN A 69 7.04 -2.34 -1.10
CA GLN A 69 7.61 -1.51 -0.02
C GLN A 69 6.83 -1.69 1.29
N LYS A 70 5.50 -1.66 1.23
CA LYS A 70 4.62 -1.87 2.40
C LYS A 70 4.88 -3.23 3.05
N TYR A 71 4.75 -4.33 2.30
CA TYR A 71 4.89 -5.67 2.87
C TYR A 71 6.31 -5.97 3.31
N GLY A 72 7.32 -5.53 2.55
CA GLY A 72 8.72 -5.64 2.93
C GLY A 72 9.00 -4.93 4.25
N GLN A 73 8.51 -3.70 4.46
CA GLN A 73 8.71 -3.00 5.74
C GLN A 73 7.99 -3.69 6.91
N MET A 74 6.83 -4.30 6.69
CA MET A 74 6.12 -5.07 7.72
C MET A 74 6.90 -6.34 8.14
N MET A 75 7.69 -6.94 7.24
CA MET A 75 8.49 -8.13 7.57
C MET A 75 9.50 -7.87 8.68
N LYS A 76 9.91 -6.62 8.91
CA LYS A 76 10.78 -6.26 10.05
C LYS A 76 10.25 -6.77 11.38
N TYR A 77 8.93 -6.78 11.56
CA TYR A 77 8.27 -7.20 12.80
C TYR A 77 7.75 -8.63 12.72
N ASN A 78 7.20 -9.03 11.58
CA ASN A 78 6.49 -10.30 11.46
C ASN A 78 7.36 -11.46 10.93
N SER A 79 8.40 -11.15 10.15
CA SER A 79 9.29 -12.13 9.50
C SER A 79 10.73 -11.61 9.38
N PRO A 80 11.46 -11.39 10.50
CA PRO A 80 12.76 -10.71 10.46
C PRO A 80 13.81 -11.37 9.57
N GLN A 81 13.81 -12.71 9.46
CA GLN A 81 14.73 -13.44 8.59
C GLN A 81 14.50 -13.16 7.09
N GLU A 82 13.24 -12.96 6.68
CA GLU A 82 12.90 -12.61 5.30
C GLU A 82 13.17 -11.12 5.03
N TYR A 83 12.97 -10.27 6.03
CA TYR A 83 13.32 -8.84 5.96
C TYR A 83 14.79 -8.62 5.62
N GLU A 84 15.71 -9.37 6.27
CA GLU A 84 17.14 -9.24 6.01
C GLU A 84 17.54 -9.51 4.54
N LYS A 85 16.75 -10.31 3.81
CA LYS A 85 17.00 -10.62 2.39
C LYS A 85 16.58 -9.47 1.45
N VAL A 86 15.67 -8.60 1.89
CA VAL A 86 15.08 -7.54 1.05
C VAL A 86 15.37 -6.13 1.56
N LYS A 87 15.91 -5.96 2.77
CA LYS A 87 16.10 -4.65 3.40
C LYS A 87 16.86 -3.63 2.54
N ASP A 88 17.82 -4.10 1.73
CA ASP A 88 18.69 -3.23 0.93
C ASP A 88 17.97 -2.62 -0.29
N ILE A 89 16.83 -3.19 -0.70
CA ILE A 89 15.97 -2.65 -1.78
C ILE A 89 14.73 -1.91 -1.24
N LEU A 90 14.55 -1.88 0.08
CA LEU A 90 13.48 -1.12 0.72
C LEU A 90 13.88 0.32 0.94
N GLU A 91 12.94 1.23 0.71
CA GLU A 91 13.13 2.65 0.98
C GLU A 91 13.09 2.90 2.48
N ASN A 92 14.09 3.63 2.98
CA ASN A 92 14.11 4.06 4.37
C ASN A 92 13.38 5.39 4.52
N PRO A 93 12.33 5.48 5.35
CA PRO A 93 11.64 6.73 5.59
C PRO A 93 12.58 7.74 6.25
N SER A 94 12.48 9.00 5.84
CA SER A 94 13.23 10.09 6.46
C SER A 94 12.81 10.29 7.93
N LYS A 95 13.69 10.89 8.75
CA LYS A 95 13.38 11.20 10.16
C LYS A 95 12.08 12.00 10.28
N ASN A 96 11.87 12.98 9.41
CA ASN A 96 10.64 13.80 9.40
C ASN A 96 9.40 12.95 9.12
N LYS A 97 9.49 11.98 8.19
CA LYS A 97 8.39 11.06 7.87
C LYS A 97 8.09 10.14 9.06
N ILE A 98 9.12 9.64 9.74
CA ILE A 98 8.96 8.83 10.96
C ILE A 98 8.25 9.65 12.06
N THR A 99 8.70 10.87 12.34
CA THR A 99 8.06 11.73 13.34
C THR A 99 6.59 12.04 13.00
N LEU A 100 6.27 12.21 11.72
CA LEU A 100 4.88 12.41 11.30
C LEU A 100 4.03 11.15 11.53
N ILE A 101 4.56 9.98 11.18
CA ILE A 101 3.89 8.68 11.42
C ILE A 101 3.62 8.51 12.90
N GLU A 102 4.59 8.77 13.79
CA GLU A 102 4.43 8.65 15.23
C GLU A 102 3.31 9.56 15.77
N LYS A 103 3.21 10.80 15.28
CA LYS A 103 2.13 11.72 15.64
C LYS A 103 0.76 11.23 15.18
N ILE A 104 0.65 10.76 13.95
CA ILE A 104 -0.59 10.19 13.40
C ILE A 104 -1.00 8.95 14.22
N MET A 105 -0.05 8.07 14.51
CA MET A 105 -0.29 6.87 15.32
C MET A 105 -0.73 7.21 16.73
N SER A 106 -0.20 8.27 17.36
CA SER A 106 -0.64 8.70 18.68
C SER A 106 -2.13 9.06 18.69
N ILE A 107 -2.59 9.82 17.69
CA ILE A 107 -4.01 10.19 17.54
C ILE A 107 -4.85 8.92 17.29
N TYR A 108 -4.40 8.06 16.38
CA TYR A 108 -5.10 6.82 16.06
C TYR A 108 -5.28 5.93 17.30
N MET A 109 -4.22 5.77 18.11
CA MET A 109 -4.26 4.97 19.33
C MET A 109 -5.11 5.60 20.44
N GLU A 110 -5.34 6.91 20.43
CA GLU A 110 -6.31 7.56 21.31
C GLU A 110 -7.74 7.18 20.89
N TRP A 111 -8.06 7.21 19.60
CA TRP A 111 -9.35 6.78 19.10
C TRP A 111 -9.63 5.30 19.37
N GLU A 112 -8.64 4.42 19.19
CA GLU A 112 -8.79 2.98 19.47
C GLU A 112 -9.19 2.71 20.94
N LYS A 113 -8.74 3.53 21.90
CA LYS A 113 -9.15 3.40 23.31
C LYS A 113 -10.61 3.77 23.58
N GLU A 114 -11.26 4.49 22.67
CA GLU A 114 -12.70 4.77 22.80
C GLU A 114 -13.55 3.57 22.34
N PHE A 115 -12.97 2.69 21.51
CA PHE A 115 -13.64 1.50 20.99
C PHE A 115 -13.41 0.23 21.84
N PHE A 116 -12.33 0.18 22.63
CA PHE A 116 -11.98 -0.94 23.52
C PHE A 116 -12.04 -0.55 25.00
#